data_AF-A0A0F9SGK6-F1
#
_entry.id   AF-A0A0F9SGK6-F1
#
_cell.length_a   1.000
_cell.length_b   1.000
_cell.length_c   1.000
_cell.angle_alpha   90.00
_cell.angle_beta   90.00
_cell.angle_gamma   90.00
#
_symmetry.space_group_name_H-M   'P 1'
#
loop_
_entity.id
_entity.type
_entity.pdbx_description
1 polymer ?
#
loop_
_entity_poly.entity_id
_entity_poly.type
_entity_poly.pdbx_seq_one_letter_code
_entity_poly.pdbx_strand_id
1 'polypeptide(L)'
;MHIMVIGLIAQIFPRFVQVLGVINPLGLNFNQVQVFFLLKIMAQISGLKAGKAYHKIVNAHIYEDQLALMRDVQLTREPFPSPSLHINPEIKSLRDLETWVTLDDFEVRDYQFHEAIAYPFSV
;
A
#
# COMPACT_ATOMS: atom_id res chain seq x y z
N MET A 1 11.24 -30.47 11.37
CA MET A 1 10.24 -29.37 11.40
C MET A 1 10.79 -28.01 11.82
N HIS A 2 11.88 -27.88 12.60
CA HIS A 2 12.27 -26.56 13.19
C HIS A 2 13.29 -25.71 12.41
N ILE A 3 13.96 -26.23 11.38
CA ILE A 3 14.63 -25.38 10.36
C ILE A 3 13.60 -24.50 9.63
N MET A 4 12.34 -24.98 9.56
CA MET A 4 11.22 -24.34 8.86
C MET A 4 10.75 -23.02 9.47
N VAL A 5 11.16 -22.68 10.71
CA VAL A 5 10.74 -21.45 11.40
C VAL A 5 11.83 -20.36 11.35
N ILE A 6 13.11 -20.76 11.31
CA ILE A 6 14.22 -19.84 10.99
C ILE A 6 14.10 -19.33 9.54
N GLY A 7 13.41 -20.08 8.68
CA GLY A 7 13.04 -19.70 7.31
C GLY A 7 11.55 -19.41 7.07
N LEU A 8 10.69 -19.35 8.10
CA LEU A 8 9.29 -18.92 7.91
C LEU A 8 9.24 -17.48 7.41
N ILE A 9 10.26 -16.71 7.79
CA ILE A 9 10.41 -15.30 7.60
C ILE A 9 11.93 -15.05 7.46
N ALA A 10 12.44 -14.27 6.47
CA ALA A 10 13.87 -13.88 6.38
C ALA A 10 14.20 -12.34 6.29
N GLN A 11 13.53 -11.36 6.90
CA GLN A 11 12.32 -11.36 7.71
C GLN A 11 11.33 -10.28 7.18
N ILE A 12 10.04 -10.50 7.47
CA ILE A 12 8.87 -10.57 6.56
C ILE A 12 9.14 -10.53 5.05
N PHE A 13 9.77 -9.48 4.54
CA PHE A 13 10.39 -9.43 3.23
C PHE A 13 11.55 -8.42 3.26
N PRO A 14 12.83 -8.83 3.08
CA PRO A 14 13.94 -7.88 2.94
C PRO A 14 13.84 -7.06 1.65
N ARG A 15 13.16 -7.61 0.63
CA ARG A 15 12.56 -6.89 -0.50
C ARG A 15 11.20 -7.50 -0.79
N PHE A 16 10.10 -6.80 -0.50
CA PHE A 16 8.80 -7.18 -1.05
C PHE A 16 8.71 -6.63 -2.47
N VAL A 17 8.39 -7.47 -3.46
CA VAL A 17 8.29 -7.06 -4.87
C VAL A 17 6.90 -7.39 -5.38
N GLN A 18 6.05 -6.37 -5.52
CA GLN A 18 4.81 -6.51 -6.28
C GLN A 18 5.16 -6.39 -7.77
N VAL A 19 4.80 -7.40 -8.56
CA VAL A 19 4.91 -7.35 -10.03
C VAL A 19 3.58 -6.89 -10.59
N LEU A 20 3.54 -5.71 -11.21
CA LEU A 20 2.34 -5.10 -11.77
C LEU A 20 2.47 -4.89 -13.28
N GLY A 21 1.35 -5.03 -13.98
CA GLY A 21 1.21 -4.66 -15.39
C GLY A 21 0.43 -3.36 -15.61
N VAL A 22 0.36 -2.46 -14.63
CA VAL A 22 -0.56 -1.31 -14.59
C VAL A 22 0.13 -0.03 -14.08
N ILE A 23 0.03 1.08 -14.83
CA ILE A 23 0.28 2.48 -14.38
C ILE A 23 -0.95 3.36 -14.72
N ASN A 24 -2.15 2.83 -14.48
CA ASN A 24 -3.35 3.67 -14.43
C ASN A 24 -3.33 4.47 -13.10
N PRO A 25 -3.60 5.79 -13.11
CA PRO A 25 -3.76 6.62 -11.89
C PRO A 25 -4.80 6.09 -10.89
N LEU A 26 -5.69 5.18 -11.28
CA LEU A 26 -6.53 4.39 -10.39
C LEU A 26 -5.72 3.23 -9.77
N GLY A 27 -5.48 2.16 -10.53
CA GLY A 27 -5.03 0.88 -9.99
C GLY A 27 -3.70 0.91 -9.22
N LEU A 28 -2.70 1.66 -9.69
CA LEU A 28 -1.38 1.68 -9.05
C LEU A 28 -1.42 2.29 -7.64
N ASN A 29 -2.22 3.35 -7.44
CA ASN A 29 -2.32 4.04 -6.16
C ASN A 29 -2.96 3.15 -5.08
N PHE A 30 -4.05 2.45 -5.41
CA PHE A 30 -4.67 1.50 -4.48
C PHE A 30 -3.75 0.31 -4.16
N ASN A 31 -3.10 -0.27 -5.16
CA ASN A 31 -2.13 -1.36 -4.97
C ASN A 31 -1.00 -0.96 -4.01
N GLN A 32 -0.47 0.26 -4.15
CA GLN A 32 0.58 0.78 -3.28
C GLN A 32 0.14 0.87 -1.82
N VAL A 33 -1.05 1.40 -1.54
CA VAL A 33 -1.58 1.49 -0.17
C VAL A 33 -1.80 0.09 0.42
N GLN A 34 -2.35 -0.86 -0.35
CA GLN A 34 -2.54 -2.25 0.09
C GLN A 34 -1.21 -2.93 0.45
N VAL A 35 -0.16 -2.73 -0.34
CA VAL A 35 1.18 -3.27 -0.07
C VAL A 35 1.81 -2.65 1.19
N PHE A 36 1.69 -1.34 1.38
CA PHE A 36 2.19 -0.69 2.60
C PHE A 36 1.42 -1.15 3.85
N PHE A 37 0.10 -1.28 3.76
CA PHE A 37 -0.73 -1.85 4.81
C PHE A 37 -0.29 -3.28 5.16
N LEU A 38 -0.22 -4.17 4.17
CA LEU A 38 0.17 -5.57 4.35
C LEU A 38 1.56 -5.69 4.99
N LEU A 39 2.55 -4.94 4.49
CA LEU A 39 3.90 -4.93 5.05
C LEU A 39 3.90 -4.49 6.52
N LYS A 40 3.10 -3.47 6.88
CA LYS A 40 3.05 -2.94 8.24
C LYS A 40 2.31 -3.86 9.20
N ILE A 41 1.14 -4.38 8.82
CA ILE A 41 0.35 -5.28 9.70
C ILE A 41 1.07 -6.62 9.90
N MET A 42 1.67 -7.20 8.84
CA MET A 42 2.45 -8.42 8.97
C MET A 42 3.68 -8.24 9.87
N ALA A 43 4.36 -7.10 9.78
CA ALA A 43 5.45 -6.76 10.70
C ALA A 43 4.97 -6.68 12.16
N GLN A 44 3.83 -6.03 12.42
CA GLN A 44 3.25 -5.94 13.76
C GLN A 44 2.91 -7.32 14.35
N ILE A 45 2.11 -8.13 13.66
CA ILE A 45 1.64 -9.42 14.19
C ILE A 45 2.73 -10.49 14.31
N SER A 46 3.87 -10.31 13.61
CA SER A 46 5.05 -11.16 13.73
C SER A 46 6.08 -10.67 14.75
N GLY A 47 5.87 -9.49 15.37
CA GLY A 47 6.84 -8.87 16.27
C GLY A 47 8.10 -8.33 15.58
N LEU A 48 8.03 -8.04 14.27
CA LEU A 48 9.16 -7.63 13.45
C LEU A 48 9.08 -6.16 13.01
N LYS A 49 10.17 -5.66 12.43
CA LYS A 49 10.24 -4.32 11.83
C LYS A 49 9.86 -4.39 10.35
N ALA A 50 9.00 -3.48 9.91
CA ALA A 50 8.65 -3.35 8.50
C ALA A 50 9.90 -3.01 7.66
N GLY A 51 10.08 -3.74 6.56
CA GLY A 51 11.19 -3.55 5.61
C GLY A 51 10.89 -2.47 4.57
N LYS A 52 11.34 -2.69 3.33
CA LYS A 52 11.00 -1.86 2.17
C LYS A 52 10.21 -2.67 1.15
N ALA A 53 9.08 -2.11 0.72
CA ALA A 53 8.37 -2.55 -0.47
C ALA A 53 8.98 -1.89 -1.72
N TYR A 54 9.01 -2.64 -2.82
CA TYR A 54 9.43 -2.20 -4.14
C TYR A 54 8.36 -2.62 -5.15
N HIS A 55 7.99 -1.73 -6.05
CA HIS A 55 7.12 -2.08 -7.18
C HIS A 55 7.98 -2.35 -8.41
N LYS A 56 7.82 -3.54 -8.99
CA LYS A 56 8.39 -3.86 -10.31
C LYS A 56 7.27 -3.81 -11.33
N ILE A 57 7.30 -2.80 -12.19
CA ILE A 57 6.27 -2.60 -13.20
C ILE A 57 6.79 -3.13 -14.54
N VAL A 58 6.00 -4.00 -15.18
CA VAL A 58 6.38 -4.73 -16.39
C VAL A 58 5.70 -4.16 -17.64
N ASN A 59 4.44 -3.73 -17.50
CA ASN A 59 3.72 -2.97 -18.51
C ASN A 59 3.27 -1.66 -17.86
N ALA A 60 3.74 -0.55 -18.43
CA ALA A 60 3.41 0.80 -18.01
C ALA A 60 2.47 1.42 -19.04
N HIS A 61 1.21 1.61 -18.69
CA HIS A 61 0.18 2.18 -19.56
C HIS A 61 -0.74 3.11 -18.78
N ILE A 62 -1.25 4.13 -19.47
CA ILE A 62 -2.33 5.01 -19.06
C ILE A 62 -3.42 4.95 -20.15
N TYR A 63 -4.70 5.05 -19.79
CA TYR A 63 -5.77 5.08 -20.77
C TYR A 63 -5.90 6.49 -21.38
N GLU A 64 -6.37 6.57 -22.63
CA GLU A 64 -6.41 7.82 -23.40
C GLU A 64 -7.31 8.89 -22.75
N ASP A 65 -8.44 8.46 -22.18
CA ASP A 65 -9.41 9.26 -21.43
C ASP A 65 -8.86 9.80 -20.09
N GLN A 66 -7.81 9.18 -19.54
CA GLN A 66 -7.12 9.61 -18.31
C GLN A 66 -5.93 10.54 -18.59
N LEU A 67 -5.43 10.59 -19.83
CA LEU A 67 -4.16 11.25 -20.18
C LEU A 67 -4.19 12.76 -19.89
N ALA A 68 -5.27 13.46 -20.26
CA ALA A 68 -5.39 14.91 -20.04
C ALA A 68 -5.39 15.25 -18.54
N LEU A 69 -6.20 14.54 -17.74
CA LEU A 69 -6.24 14.72 -16.29
C LEU A 69 -4.88 14.44 -15.63
N MET A 70 -4.16 13.41 -16.08
CA MET A 70 -2.82 13.12 -15.57
C MET A 70 -1.82 14.21 -15.93
N ARG A 71 -1.74 14.61 -17.20
CA ARG A 71 -0.77 15.58 -17.70
C ARG A 71 -1.01 16.98 -17.15
N ASP A 72 -2.25 17.45 -17.19
CA ASP A 72 -2.58 18.87 -16.99
C ASP A 72 -2.99 19.19 -15.53
N VAL A 73 -3.46 18.19 -14.77
CA VAL A 73 -3.97 18.38 -13.40
C VAL A 73 -3.16 17.65 -12.33
N GLN A 74 -2.78 16.38 -12.54
CA GLN A 74 -2.06 15.62 -11.51
C GLN A 74 -0.56 15.92 -11.49
N LEU A 75 0.09 15.99 -12.66
CA LEU A 75 1.53 16.26 -12.77
C LEU A 75 1.91 17.74 -12.53
N THR A 76 0.93 18.63 -12.39
CA THR A 76 1.12 20.05 -12.05
C THR A 76 1.04 20.33 -10.55
N ARG A 77 0.80 19.31 -9.70
CA ARG A 77 0.66 19.42 -8.24
C ARG A 77 1.96 19.10 -7.52
N GLU A 78 2.37 19.98 -6.62
CA GLU A 78 3.49 19.72 -5.69
C GLU A 78 3.11 18.68 -4.63
N PRO A 79 3.91 17.63 -4.38
CA PRO A 79 3.61 16.62 -3.36
C PRO A 79 3.64 17.17 -1.93
N PHE A 80 2.64 16.80 -1.12
CA PHE A 80 2.68 17.01 0.33
C PHE A 80 3.59 15.97 1.03
N PRO A 81 4.03 16.23 2.27
CA PRO A 81 4.67 15.22 3.13
C PRO A 81 3.85 13.93 3.22
N SER A 82 4.53 12.79 3.33
CA SER A 82 3.84 11.50 3.42
C SER A 82 3.08 11.33 4.74
N PRO A 83 1.85 10.79 4.73
CA PRO A 83 1.09 10.49 5.94
C PRO A 83 1.69 9.34 6.74
N SER A 84 1.20 9.13 7.96
CA SER A 84 1.57 8.01 8.80
C SER A 84 0.36 7.16 9.22
N LEU A 85 0.31 5.91 8.75
CA LEU A 85 -0.66 4.90 9.21
C LEU A 85 -0.32 4.45 10.63
N HIS A 86 -1.27 4.58 11.54
CA HIS A 86 -1.25 3.99 12.87
C HIS A 86 -2.22 2.81 12.90
N ILE A 87 -1.85 1.77 13.63
CA ILE A 87 -2.59 0.51 13.76
C ILE A 87 -2.75 0.27 15.25
N ASN A 88 -3.95 -0.14 15.71
CA ASN A 88 -4.17 -0.51 17.10
C ASN A 88 -3.10 -1.55 17.52
N PRO A 89 -2.28 -1.27 18.55
CA PRO A 89 -1.23 -2.18 18.97
C PRO A 89 -1.77 -3.54 19.40
N GLU A 90 -3.03 -3.64 19.83
CA GLU A 90 -3.62 -4.88 20.35
C GLU A 90 -3.96 -5.92 19.27
N ILE A 91 -3.84 -5.55 17.99
CA ILE A 91 -3.87 -6.52 16.89
C ILE A 91 -2.55 -7.31 16.89
N LYS A 92 -2.58 -8.58 17.33
CA LYS A 92 -1.39 -9.43 17.46
C LYS A 92 -1.37 -10.62 16.48
N SER A 93 -2.46 -10.90 15.78
CA SER A 93 -2.61 -12.09 14.92
C SER A 93 -3.49 -11.83 13.70
N LEU A 94 -3.44 -12.74 12.72
CA LEU A 94 -4.40 -12.76 11.62
C LEU A 94 -5.83 -13.02 12.11
N ARG A 95 -6.00 -13.73 13.24
CA ARG A 95 -7.33 -14.06 13.75
C ARG A 95 -8.04 -12.83 14.33
N ASP A 96 -7.29 -11.88 14.87
CA ASP A 96 -7.82 -10.60 15.36
C ASP A 96 -8.49 -9.82 14.22
N LEU A 97 -7.78 -9.72 13.08
CA LEU A 97 -8.25 -9.09 11.82
C LEU A 97 -9.56 -9.70 11.29
N GLU A 98 -9.80 -10.98 11.56
CA GLU A 98 -11.00 -11.71 11.13
C GLU A 98 -12.17 -11.68 12.13
N THR A 99 -11.98 -11.17 13.36
CA THR A 99 -12.94 -11.39 14.46
C THR A 99 -13.47 -10.14 15.13
N TRP A 100 -12.59 -9.25 15.58
CA TRP A 100 -12.98 -8.09 16.40
C TRP A 100 -12.47 -6.77 15.85
N VAL A 101 -11.45 -6.80 14.99
CA VAL A 101 -10.87 -5.59 14.38
C VAL A 101 -11.88 -4.92 13.46
N THR A 102 -11.95 -3.60 13.56
CA THR A 102 -12.82 -2.71 12.82
C THR A 102 -12.01 -1.68 12.04
N LEU A 103 -12.69 -0.78 11.31
CA LEU A 103 -12.01 0.34 10.66
C LEU A 103 -11.47 1.38 11.66
N ASP A 104 -12.07 1.46 12.86
CA ASP A 104 -11.68 2.42 13.90
C ASP A 104 -10.34 2.05 14.56
N ASP A 105 -9.85 0.83 14.35
CA ASP A 105 -8.53 0.35 14.77
C ASP A 105 -7.37 0.86 13.88
N PHE A 106 -7.68 1.64 12.84
CA PHE A 106 -6.71 2.17 11.88
C PHE A 106 -6.86 3.69 11.74
N GLU A 107 -5.77 4.43 11.91
CA GLU A 107 -5.76 5.89 11.86
C GLU A 107 -4.69 6.38 10.90
N VAL A 108 -5.05 7.23 9.92
CA VAL A 108 -4.06 7.86 9.03
C VAL A 108 -3.82 9.29 9.49
N ARG A 109 -2.65 9.53 10.10
CA ARG A 109 -2.26 10.87 10.58
C ARG A 109 -1.51 11.64 9.51
N ASP A 110 -1.61 12.97 9.62
CA ASP A 110 -0.91 13.96 8.78
C ASP A 110 -1.24 13.85 7.28
N TYR A 111 -2.40 13.26 6.94
CA TYR A 111 -2.82 13.09 5.55
C TYR A 111 -3.32 14.40 4.95
N GLN A 112 -2.45 15.02 4.16
CA GLN A 112 -2.76 16.18 3.32
C GLN A 112 -2.95 15.70 1.87
N PHE A 113 -4.00 16.20 1.22
CA PHE A 113 -4.35 15.83 -0.15
C PHE A 113 -4.82 17.06 -0.93
N HIS A 114 -4.55 17.05 -2.23
CA HIS A 114 -5.13 18.00 -3.19
C HIS A 114 -6.55 17.58 -3.54
N GLU A 115 -7.35 18.49 -4.11
CA GLU A 115 -8.71 18.18 -4.56
C GLU A 115 -8.78 16.91 -5.41
N ALA A 116 -9.80 16.08 -5.19
CA ALA A 116 -9.93 14.78 -5.83
C ALA A 116 -10.04 14.92 -7.37
N ILE A 117 -9.31 14.08 -8.10
CA ILE A 117 -9.44 13.97 -9.56
C ILE A 117 -10.33 12.77 -9.87
N ALA A 118 -11.47 13.02 -10.49
CA ALA A 118 -12.38 11.99 -10.98
C ALA A 118 -11.87 11.41 -12.31
N TYR A 119 -10.92 10.48 -12.24
CA TYR A 119 -10.47 9.74 -13.43
C TYR A 119 -11.58 8.81 -13.94
N PRO A 120 -11.80 8.74 -15.27
CA PRO A 120 -12.76 7.80 -15.85
C PRO A 120 -12.30 6.35 -15.64
N PHE A 121 -13.26 5.47 -15.36
CA PHE A 121 -13.03 4.03 -15.32
C PHE A 121 -13.22 3.45 -16.71
N SER A 122 -12.12 3.00 -17.31
CA SER A 122 -12.07 2.40 -18.64
C SER A 122 -12.14 0.88 -18.52
N VAL A 123 -12.98 0.23 -19.34
CA VAL A 123 -13.29 -1.22 -19.29
C VAL A 123 -12.51 -1.98 -20.36
#